data_AF-A0A6J2ULE9-F1
#
_entry.id   AF-A0A6J2ULE9-F1
#
_cell.length_a   1.000
_cell.length_b   1.000
_cell.length_c   1.000
_cell.angle_alpha   90.00
_cell.angle_beta   90.00
_cell.angle_gamma   90.00
#
_symmetry.space_group_name_H-M   'P 1'
#
loop_
_entity.id
_entity.type
_entity.pdbx_description
1 polymer ?
#
loop_
_entity_poly.entity_id
_entity_poly.type
_entity_poly.pdbx_seq_one_letter_code
_entity_poly.pdbx_strand_id
1 'polypeptide(L)'
;MPQGRFLALTPRRGFTIIAILCFLSLLYLLACRPQSSRRQGRTPSLLTGPVNEEGYQAMLQEHTEKHQHYINSLAKQISQLKEALQERSQQLQKTLEKSAVAFPLELEELGGKSHADLEQFFQKQLSQAEVLSGAKLSSEYALVPFESFTLQRVYQLETGLTRFPVERPVRKDRRDELSETLDTALQILNAPQYKDSPQDRRAYSPRDFIEGIYRMEKDKGTLYDLIFRGNSSQDFRRLVFFRPFGPLMKVKNELVDTSNMIINIILPLAKSVDKFRHFMHNFREVCIRQDGRVHLTVVYFGTEQMDDVRKVLDSTARKMHYRNFTLIHLNEEFSRGRGLDVGARAWKWGNALLFFCDVDVRFSAEFLDSCRLNTEPGKRVFYPVVFSQYNPDIIYSQQTSIPPVEQQLVIRKDTGFWRDFGFGLTCQYRSDFINIGGFDLNMKGWGREDLYLYRKYLHSNLMVVRSPSRGLFHLWHEKHCADELAPETFKMCMESKAMNEASHSQMGKLFSQQEIENHKKQQKTKTKTK
;
A
#
# COMPACT_ATOMS: atom_id res chain seq x y z
N MET A 1 36.39 -32.40 43.82
CA MET A 1 35.41 -32.38 44.91
C MET A 1 34.21 -31.54 44.49
N PRO A 2 32.95 -31.89 44.79
CA PRO A 2 32.26 -33.19 44.81
C PRO A 2 31.17 -33.25 43.69
N GLN A 3 30.89 -34.39 43.03
CA GLN A 3 29.92 -35.45 43.36
C GLN A 3 28.49 -34.99 43.74
N GLY A 4 27.49 -35.43 42.95
CA GLY A 4 26.06 -35.21 43.21
C GLY A 4 25.13 -36.08 42.35
N ARG A 5 24.93 -37.32 42.82
CA ARG A 5 24.03 -38.42 42.39
C ARG A 5 22.74 -38.06 41.61
N PHE A 6 22.54 -38.73 40.49
CA PHE A 6 21.22 -39.03 39.90
C PHE A 6 20.62 -40.25 40.61
N LEU A 7 19.40 -40.14 41.17
CA LEU A 7 18.52 -41.29 41.43
C LEU A 7 17.05 -40.86 41.49
N ALA A 8 16.31 -41.37 40.50
CA ALA A 8 14.90 -41.70 40.41
C ALA A 8 13.91 -41.30 41.52
N LEU A 9 12.95 -40.45 41.15
CA LEU A 9 11.53 -40.46 41.53
C LEU A 9 10.77 -39.94 40.30
N THR A 10 9.67 -40.46 39.74
CA THR A 10 8.74 -41.57 40.02
C THR A 10 7.87 -41.73 38.76
N PRO A 11 7.40 -42.94 38.41
CA PRO A 11 6.51 -43.20 37.26
C PRO A 11 5.04 -42.77 37.49
N ARG A 12 4.74 -42.11 38.62
CA ARG A 12 3.35 -41.80 39.03
C ARG A 12 2.69 -40.63 38.29
N ARG A 13 3.47 -39.74 37.65
CA ARG A 13 2.92 -38.62 36.86
C ARG A 13 2.46 -39.04 35.46
N GLY A 14 3.04 -40.11 34.90
CA GLY A 14 2.62 -40.63 33.60
C GLY A 14 1.24 -41.29 33.66
N PHE A 15 0.98 -42.08 34.70
CA PHE A 15 -0.31 -42.77 34.86
C PHE A 15 -1.48 -41.82 35.11
N THR A 16 -1.28 -40.72 35.84
CA THR A 16 -2.33 -39.72 36.04
C THR A 16 -2.66 -38.96 34.76
N ILE A 17 -1.66 -38.63 33.93
CA ILE A 17 -1.89 -37.97 32.64
C ILE A 17 -2.60 -38.91 31.66
N ILE A 18 -2.22 -40.19 31.63
CA ILE A 18 -2.88 -41.20 30.78
C ILE A 18 -4.33 -41.43 31.25
N ALA A 19 -4.58 -41.50 32.55
CA ALA A 19 -5.94 -41.64 33.08
C ALA A 19 -6.84 -40.44 32.72
N ILE A 20 -6.30 -39.22 32.79
CA ILE A 20 -7.03 -38.00 32.39
C ILE A 20 -7.33 -38.00 30.88
N LEU A 21 -6.38 -38.42 30.05
CA LEU A 21 -6.57 -38.53 28.60
C LEU A 21 -7.59 -39.62 28.23
N CYS A 22 -7.60 -40.76 28.93
CA CYS A 22 -8.62 -41.80 28.76
C CYS A 22 -10.01 -41.34 29.20
N PHE A 23 -10.10 -40.51 30.25
CA PHE A 23 -11.38 -39.93 30.69
C PHE A 23 -11.92 -38.91 29.68
N LEU A 24 -11.04 -38.08 29.11
CA LEU A 24 -11.40 -37.12 28.06
C LEU A 24 -11.80 -37.82 26.75
N SER A 25 -11.17 -38.95 26.40
CA SER A 25 -11.57 -39.74 25.23
C SER A 25 -12.90 -40.47 25.44
N LEU A 26 -13.19 -40.95 26.65
CA LEU A 26 -14.50 -41.54 26.98
C LEU A 26 -15.61 -40.50 26.91
N LEU A 27 -15.37 -39.29 27.41
CA LEU A 27 -16.32 -38.16 27.30
C LEU A 27 -16.55 -37.75 25.84
N TYR A 28 -15.50 -37.77 25.02
CA TYR A 28 -15.62 -37.50 23.58
C TYR A 28 -16.44 -38.59 22.84
N LEU A 29 -16.25 -39.87 23.20
CA LEU A 29 -17.02 -41.00 22.64
C LEU A 29 -18.48 -41.02 23.13
N LEU A 30 -18.75 -40.54 24.35
CA LEU A 30 -20.12 -40.39 24.87
C LEU A 30 -20.84 -39.18 24.24
N ALA A 31 -20.11 -38.11 23.91
CA ALA A 31 -20.65 -36.94 23.22
C ALA A 31 -20.86 -37.17 21.71
N CYS A 32 -20.20 -38.17 21.12
CA CYS A 32 -20.39 -38.59 19.73
C CYS A 32 -21.04 -39.98 19.65
N ARG A 33 -22.29 -40.11 20.08
CA ARG A 33 -23.13 -41.24 19.67
C ARG A 33 -23.81 -40.93 18.33
N PRO A 34 -23.55 -41.70 17.25
CA PRO A 34 -24.34 -41.59 16.05
C PRO A 34 -25.72 -42.21 16.31
N GLN A 35 -26.77 -41.45 16.04
CA GLN A 35 -28.15 -41.94 16.09
C GLN A 35 -28.33 -43.01 15.01
N SER A 36 -28.47 -44.27 15.43
CA SER A 36 -28.84 -45.39 14.57
C SER A 36 -30.28 -45.21 14.07
N SER A 37 -30.44 -44.60 12.90
CA SER A 37 -31.67 -44.66 12.12
C SER A 37 -31.65 -45.93 11.27
N ARG A 38 -32.61 -46.80 11.56
CA ARG A 38 -32.84 -48.11 10.94
C ARG A 38 -33.31 -47.89 9.50
N ARG A 39 -32.47 -48.23 8.51
CA ARG A 39 -32.89 -48.34 7.10
C ARG A 39 -33.89 -49.49 6.95
N GLN A 40 -35.16 -49.18 6.69
CA GLN A 40 -35.98 -50.01 5.81
C GLN A 40 -35.75 -49.49 4.39
N GLY A 41 -35.39 -50.42 3.49
CA GLY A 41 -34.95 -50.10 2.15
C GLY A 41 -36.08 -49.66 1.23
N ARG A 42 -35.71 -48.86 0.24
CA ARG A 42 -36.06 -49.08 -1.17
C ARG A 42 -35.19 -48.17 -2.06
N THR A 43 -34.55 -48.82 -3.02
CA THR A 43 -33.81 -48.25 -4.15
C THR A 43 -34.74 -47.53 -5.13
N PRO A 44 -34.19 -46.70 -6.04
CA PRO A 44 -34.91 -45.59 -6.66
C PRO A 44 -35.70 -46.05 -7.88
N SER A 45 -36.89 -45.49 -8.06
CA SER A 45 -37.61 -45.57 -9.34
C SER A 45 -37.87 -44.16 -9.84
N LEU A 46 -37.24 -43.90 -10.98
CA LEU A 46 -37.45 -42.78 -11.88
C LEU A 46 -38.91 -42.83 -12.40
N LEU A 47 -39.78 -41.95 -11.91
CA LEU A 47 -41.07 -41.70 -12.54
C LEU A 47 -41.43 -40.20 -12.45
N THR A 48 -41.34 -39.58 -13.61
CA THR A 48 -42.04 -38.35 -14.02
C THR A 48 -43.54 -38.45 -13.71
N GLY A 49 -44.07 -37.53 -12.91
CA GLY A 49 -45.49 -37.34 -12.61
C GLY A 49 -45.75 -35.87 -12.25
N PRO A 50 -46.98 -35.35 -12.45
CA PRO A 50 -47.25 -33.91 -12.50
C PRO A 50 -46.95 -33.27 -11.15
N VAL A 51 -46.23 -32.14 -11.17
CA VAL A 51 -45.97 -31.33 -9.98
C VAL A 51 -47.32 -30.87 -9.43
N ASN A 52 -47.66 -31.34 -8.23
CA ASN A 52 -48.91 -31.02 -7.57
C ASN A 52 -48.86 -29.53 -7.16
N GLU A 53 -49.62 -28.70 -7.87
CA GLU A 53 -49.65 -27.23 -7.74
C GLU A 53 -49.91 -26.78 -6.29
N GLU A 54 -50.72 -27.54 -5.56
CA GLU A 54 -51.04 -27.34 -4.14
C GLU A 54 -49.83 -27.54 -3.21
N GLY A 55 -48.93 -28.48 -3.53
CA GLY A 55 -47.71 -28.72 -2.73
C GLY A 55 -46.67 -27.62 -2.91
N TYR A 56 -46.60 -27.03 -4.10
CA TYR A 56 -45.76 -25.87 -4.38
C TYR A 56 -46.31 -24.61 -3.70
N GLN A 57 -47.63 -24.40 -3.73
CA GLN A 57 -48.29 -23.31 -3.01
C GLN A 57 -48.11 -23.44 -1.49
N ALA A 58 -48.21 -24.64 -0.92
CA ALA A 58 -47.98 -24.87 0.51
C ALA A 58 -46.53 -24.54 0.94
N MET A 59 -45.53 -24.92 0.14
CA MET A 59 -44.12 -24.55 0.41
C MET A 59 -43.88 -23.04 0.29
N LEU A 60 -44.49 -22.38 -0.70
CA LEU A 60 -44.43 -20.92 -0.84
C LEU A 60 -45.04 -20.22 0.37
N GLN A 61 -46.19 -20.71 0.83
CA GLN A 61 -46.88 -20.17 1.99
C GLN A 61 -46.05 -20.31 3.27
N GLU A 62 -45.47 -21.50 3.51
CA GLU A 62 -44.58 -21.73 4.65
C GLU A 62 -43.34 -20.81 4.60
N HIS A 63 -42.80 -20.56 3.40
CA HIS A 63 -41.65 -19.67 3.23
C HIS A 63 -42.03 -18.20 3.48
N THR A 64 -43.20 -17.75 3.00
CA THR A 64 -43.70 -16.40 3.30
C THR A 64 -43.99 -16.20 4.77
N GLU A 65 -44.54 -17.19 5.47
CA GLU A 65 -44.79 -17.13 6.91
C GLU A 65 -43.48 -17.04 7.70
N LYS A 66 -42.47 -17.83 7.33
CA LYS A 66 -41.11 -17.72 7.90
C LYS A 66 -40.50 -16.33 7.69
N HIS A 67 -40.65 -15.76 6.50
CA HIS A 67 -40.18 -14.40 6.21
C HIS A 67 -40.94 -13.34 7.01
N GLN A 68 -42.26 -13.47 7.14
CA GLN A 68 -43.10 -12.57 7.95
C GLN A 68 -42.65 -12.58 9.41
N HIS A 69 -42.40 -13.76 9.98
CA HIS A 69 -41.89 -13.91 11.33
C HIS A 69 -40.50 -13.29 11.51
N TYR A 70 -39.61 -13.46 10.53
CA TYR A 70 -38.29 -12.86 10.55
C TYR A 70 -38.33 -11.33 10.48
N ILE A 71 -39.18 -10.76 9.61
CA ILE A 71 -39.41 -9.31 9.50
C ILE A 71 -39.94 -8.74 10.81
N ASN A 72 -40.94 -9.40 11.42
CA ASN A 72 -41.50 -8.95 12.69
C ASN A 72 -40.48 -9.02 13.83
N SER A 73 -39.65 -10.06 13.86
CA SER A 73 -38.55 -10.18 14.82
C SER A 73 -37.52 -9.05 14.65
N LEU A 74 -37.12 -8.75 13.42
CA LEU A 74 -36.21 -7.65 13.11
C LEU A 74 -36.80 -6.29 13.44
N ALA A 75 -38.08 -6.04 13.13
CA ALA A 75 -38.77 -4.81 13.47
C ALA A 75 -38.78 -4.59 15.00
N LYS A 76 -39.00 -5.66 15.78
CA LYS A 76 -38.94 -5.61 17.24
C LYS A 76 -37.52 -5.33 17.75
N GLN A 77 -36.49 -5.95 17.17
CA GLN A 77 -35.10 -5.68 17.51
C GLN A 77 -34.70 -4.23 17.18
N ILE A 78 -35.14 -3.69 16.04
CA ILE A 78 -34.90 -2.29 15.67
C ILE A 78 -35.58 -1.35 16.66
N SER A 79 -36.82 -1.64 17.09
CA SER A 79 -37.51 -0.84 18.10
C SER A 79 -36.76 -0.83 19.43
N GLN A 80 -36.34 -2.01 19.91
CA GLN A 80 -35.58 -2.14 21.15
C GLN A 80 -34.22 -1.44 21.09
N LEU A 81 -33.52 -1.54 19.95
CA LEU A 81 -32.25 -0.84 19.74
C LEU A 81 -32.45 0.67 19.71
N LYS A 82 -33.53 1.18 19.09
CA LYS A 82 -33.86 2.61 19.09
C LYS A 82 -34.14 3.12 20.51
N GLU A 83 -34.92 2.38 21.30
CA GLU A 83 -35.19 2.71 22.71
C GLU A 83 -33.89 2.73 23.53
N ALA A 84 -33.05 1.71 23.40
CA ALA A 84 -31.76 1.65 24.09
C ALA A 84 -30.81 2.79 23.68
N LEU A 85 -30.81 3.19 22.40
CA LEU A 85 -30.04 4.33 21.90
C LEU A 85 -30.54 5.64 22.50
N GLN A 86 -31.86 5.81 22.57
CA GLN A 86 -32.49 7.00 23.14
C GLN A 86 -32.23 7.10 24.65
N GLU A 87 -32.32 5.98 25.37
CA GLU A 87 -32.03 5.91 26.81
C GLU A 87 -30.55 6.24 27.09
N ARG A 88 -29.63 5.66 26.31
CA ARG A 88 -28.19 5.95 26.43
C ARG A 88 -27.85 7.40 26.06
N SER A 89 -28.55 7.99 25.08
CA SER A 89 -28.42 9.39 24.71
C SER A 89 -28.85 10.31 25.85
N GLN A 90 -30.00 10.02 26.50
CA GLN A 90 -30.46 10.76 27.68
C GLN A 90 -29.50 10.61 28.86
N GLN A 91 -28.88 9.44 29.02
CA GLN A 91 -27.91 9.19 30.08
C GLN A 91 -26.62 9.99 29.85
N LEU A 92 -26.14 10.08 28.61
CA LEU A 92 -25.01 10.93 28.20
C LEU A 92 -25.32 12.41 28.44
N GLN A 93 -26.51 12.87 28.07
CA GLN A 93 -26.94 14.25 28.26
C GLN A 93 -26.98 14.63 29.74
N LYS A 94 -27.51 13.75 30.61
CA LYS A 94 -27.47 13.94 32.07
C LYS A 94 -26.05 13.94 32.66
N THR A 95 -25.13 13.16 32.09
CA THR A 95 -23.72 13.17 32.52
C THR A 95 -23.02 14.46 32.06
N LEU A 96 -23.35 14.97 30.87
CA LEU A 96 -22.88 16.25 30.35
C LEU A 96 -23.38 17.43 31.18
N GLU A 97 -24.68 17.47 31.52
CA GLU A 97 -25.29 18.48 32.40
C GLU A 97 -24.66 18.48 33.79
N LYS A 98 -24.35 17.29 34.34
CA LYS A 98 -23.62 17.18 35.63
C LYS A 98 -22.18 17.67 35.55
N SER A 99 -21.54 17.58 34.38
CA SER A 99 -20.17 18.08 34.15
C SER A 99 -20.11 19.58 33.80
N ALA A 100 -21.22 20.18 33.36
CA ALA A 100 -21.32 21.59 32.98
C ALA A 100 -21.30 22.57 34.18
N VAL A 101 -21.34 22.08 35.42
CA VAL A 101 -21.23 22.90 36.64
C VAL A 101 -19.81 23.51 36.81
N ALA A 102 -18.82 23.09 36.01
CA ALA A 102 -17.45 23.57 36.11
C ALA A 102 -17.07 24.71 35.13
N PHE A 103 -17.87 25.03 34.11
CA PHE A 103 -17.59 26.13 33.16
C PHE A 103 -18.90 26.69 32.57
N PRO A 104 -19.28 27.94 32.86
CA PRO A 104 -20.47 28.56 32.30
C PRO A 104 -20.16 29.12 30.91
N LEU A 105 -20.43 28.32 29.86
CA LEU A 105 -20.64 28.80 28.50
C LEU A 105 -21.89 28.12 27.96
N GLU A 106 -22.84 28.93 27.49
CA GLU A 106 -24.20 28.61 27.06
C GLU A 106 -24.33 27.30 26.29
N LEU A 107 -24.99 26.32 26.90
CA LEU A 107 -25.26 25.00 26.33
C LEU A 107 -26.78 24.71 26.29
N GLU A 108 -27.64 25.73 26.26
CA GLU A 108 -29.10 25.54 26.28
C GLU A 108 -29.77 25.54 24.89
N GLU A 109 -29.07 25.88 23.80
CA GLU A 109 -29.68 25.88 22.44
C GLU A 109 -29.39 24.64 21.56
N LEU A 110 -28.57 23.68 22.00
CA LEU A 110 -28.12 22.57 21.13
C LEU A 110 -28.96 21.29 21.16
N GLY A 111 -29.97 21.14 22.01
CA GLY A 111 -30.61 19.83 22.25
C GLY A 111 -31.31 19.17 21.05
N GLY A 112 -31.80 19.95 20.08
CA GLY A 112 -32.56 19.43 18.92
C GLY A 112 -32.01 19.80 17.54
N LYS A 113 -31.23 20.88 17.43
CA LYS A 113 -30.59 21.34 16.18
C LYS A 113 -29.19 20.74 15.96
N SER A 114 -28.51 20.34 17.05
CA SER A 114 -27.13 19.84 17.07
C SER A 114 -26.84 18.66 16.15
N HIS A 115 -27.70 17.64 16.07
CA HIS A 115 -27.40 16.44 15.30
C HIS A 115 -27.44 16.68 13.79
N ALA A 116 -28.42 17.45 13.31
CA ALA A 116 -28.52 17.82 11.90
C ALA A 116 -27.38 18.78 11.51
N ASP A 117 -27.04 19.72 12.39
CA ASP A 117 -25.93 20.67 12.16
C ASP A 117 -24.57 19.94 12.13
N LEU A 118 -24.38 18.93 13.00
CA LEU A 118 -23.19 18.07 13.00
C LEU A 118 -23.11 17.19 11.75
N GLU A 119 -24.21 16.59 11.33
CA GLU A 119 -24.27 15.80 10.10
C GLU A 119 -23.97 16.68 8.88
N GLN A 120 -24.56 17.88 8.82
CA GLN A 120 -24.28 18.87 7.79
C GLN A 120 -22.82 19.33 7.82
N PHE A 121 -22.24 19.53 9.01
CA PHE A 121 -20.83 19.84 9.16
C PHE A 121 -19.95 18.72 8.60
N PHE A 122 -20.22 17.46 8.93
CA PHE A 122 -19.45 16.32 8.42
C PHE A 122 -19.60 16.16 6.90
N GLN A 123 -20.81 16.33 6.36
CA GLN A 123 -21.03 16.32 4.91
C GLN A 123 -20.28 17.46 4.22
N LYS A 124 -20.26 18.66 4.82
CA LYS A 124 -19.49 19.80 4.33
C LYS A 124 -17.99 19.50 4.32
N GLN A 125 -17.43 18.97 5.41
CA GLN A 125 -16.02 18.58 5.49
C GLN A 125 -15.66 17.53 4.44
N LEU A 126 -16.50 16.50 4.27
CA LEU A 126 -16.30 15.47 3.26
C LEU A 126 -16.34 16.04 1.84
N SER A 127 -17.24 16.99 1.56
CA SER A 127 -17.33 17.64 0.23
C SER A 127 -16.13 18.53 -0.09
N GLN A 128 -15.48 19.09 0.93
CA GLN A 128 -14.30 19.95 0.80
C GLN A 128 -12.99 19.16 0.78
N ALA A 129 -12.99 17.95 1.35
CA ALA A 129 -11.84 17.07 1.37
C ALA A 129 -11.63 16.44 -0.02
N GLU A 130 -10.38 16.26 -0.43
CA GLU A 130 -10.05 15.59 -1.70
C GLU A 130 -10.24 14.07 -1.55
N VAL A 131 -11.48 13.63 -1.38
CA VAL A 131 -11.83 12.21 -1.21
C VAL A 131 -12.44 11.65 -2.49
N LEU A 132 -13.33 12.42 -3.12
CA LEU A 132 -14.08 12.01 -4.31
C LEU A 132 -13.55 12.63 -5.61
N SER A 133 -12.93 13.81 -5.52
CA SER A 133 -12.37 14.57 -6.65
C SER A 133 -11.09 15.29 -6.23
N GLY A 134 -10.17 15.51 -7.17
CA GLY A 134 -8.99 16.33 -6.93
C GLY A 134 -9.35 17.82 -6.85
N ALA A 135 -8.56 18.59 -6.09
CA ALA A 135 -8.62 20.05 -6.14
C ALA A 135 -7.45 20.58 -6.98
N LYS A 136 -7.64 21.78 -7.55
CA LYS A 136 -6.55 22.49 -8.20
C LYS A 136 -5.64 23.09 -7.13
N LEU A 137 -4.36 22.76 -7.20
CA LEU A 137 -3.34 23.21 -6.26
C LEU A 137 -2.39 24.18 -6.95
N SER A 138 -2.01 25.24 -6.23
CA SER A 138 -1.17 26.32 -6.77
C SER A 138 0.28 25.89 -7.01
N SER A 139 0.79 24.96 -6.21
CA SER A 139 2.16 24.45 -6.30
C SER A 139 2.29 23.11 -5.61
N GLU A 140 3.43 22.47 -5.82
CA GLU A 140 3.84 21.22 -5.16
C GLU A 140 3.82 21.29 -3.63
N TYR A 141 4.01 22.49 -3.06
CA TYR A 141 4.03 22.70 -1.61
C TYR A 141 2.63 22.71 -0.98
N ALA A 142 1.59 22.90 -1.79
CA ALA A 142 0.21 22.87 -1.31
C ALA A 142 -0.34 21.44 -1.21
N LEU A 143 0.27 20.47 -1.90
CA LEU A 143 -0.13 19.07 -1.79
C LEU A 143 0.33 18.51 -0.44
N VAL A 144 -0.62 18.10 0.38
CA VAL A 144 -0.33 17.23 1.52
C VAL A 144 -0.20 15.81 0.96
N PRO A 145 0.96 15.12 1.13
CA PRO A 145 1.11 13.76 0.66
C PRO A 145 0.49 12.76 1.65
N PHE A 146 0.24 11.55 1.17
CA PHE A 146 -0.18 10.43 2.00
C PHE A 146 1.03 9.76 2.66
N GLU A 147 0.82 9.28 3.88
CA GLU A 147 1.67 8.26 4.49
C GLU A 147 1.13 6.87 4.13
N SER A 148 1.97 5.84 4.08
CA SER A 148 1.54 4.47 3.80
C SER A 148 1.81 3.55 4.98
N PHE A 149 0.95 2.56 5.20
CA PHE A 149 1.07 1.64 6.32
C PHE A 149 0.64 0.22 5.97
N THR A 150 1.17 -0.69 6.78
CA THR A 150 0.82 -2.11 6.83
C THR A 150 0.44 -2.46 8.26
N LEU A 151 0.08 -3.71 8.54
CA LEU A 151 -0.20 -4.16 9.91
C LEU A 151 0.93 -3.87 10.91
N GLN A 152 2.17 -3.80 10.43
CA GLN A 152 3.36 -3.80 11.30
C GLN A 152 4.18 -2.50 11.24
N ARG A 153 4.01 -1.73 10.16
CA ARG A 153 4.93 -0.64 9.81
C ARG A 153 4.17 0.51 9.20
N VAL A 154 4.60 1.71 9.53
CA VAL A 154 4.19 2.95 8.88
C VAL A 154 5.40 3.57 8.19
N TYR A 155 5.20 4.02 6.96
CA TYR A 155 6.19 4.66 6.10
C TYR A 155 5.78 6.12 5.95
N GLN A 156 6.70 7.01 6.28
CA GLN A 156 6.42 8.43 6.43
C GLN A 156 7.38 9.26 5.59
N LEU A 157 6.87 10.34 5.02
CA LEU A 157 7.67 11.34 4.32
C LEU A 157 8.14 12.44 5.26
N GLU A 158 7.28 12.85 6.20
CA GLU A 158 7.62 13.90 7.16
C GLU A 158 8.65 13.41 8.15
N THR A 159 9.88 13.86 7.92
CA THR A 159 10.99 13.57 8.78
C THR A 159 11.49 14.87 9.40
N GLY A 160 11.04 15.17 10.61
CA GLY A 160 11.78 16.07 11.49
C GLY A 160 13.25 15.64 11.62
N LEU A 161 14.02 16.28 12.51
CA LEU A 161 15.49 16.10 12.59
C LEU A 161 15.98 14.64 12.70
N THR A 162 15.14 13.70 13.14
CA THR A 162 15.49 12.30 13.38
C THR A 162 15.35 11.37 12.17
N ARG A 163 14.59 11.74 11.13
CA ARG A 163 14.34 11.00 9.87
C ARG A 163 14.32 9.46 9.94
N PHE A 164 13.22 8.87 10.41
CA PHE A 164 12.97 7.43 10.26
C PHE A 164 12.06 7.17 9.05
N PRO A 165 12.55 6.56 7.97
CA PRO A 165 11.72 6.29 6.78
C PRO A 165 10.66 5.22 7.05
N VAL A 166 10.84 4.42 8.09
CA VAL A 166 9.87 3.42 8.53
C VAL A 166 9.88 3.36 10.05
N GLU A 167 8.71 3.29 10.63
CA GLU A 167 8.52 3.11 12.06
C GLU A 167 7.52 1.99 12.32
N ARG A 168 7.69 1.31 13.45
CA ARG A 168 6.56 0.58 14.03
C ARG A 168 5.59 1.62 14.59
N PRO A 169 4.27 1.41 14.55
CA PRO A 169 3.34 2.26 15.28
C PRO A 169 3.55 2.06 16.79
N VAL A 170 4.60 2.69 17.34
CA VAL A 170 5.01 2.59 18.76
C VAL A 170 4.17 3.52 19.61
N ARG A 171 3.82 4.70 19.07
CA ARG A 171 2.92 5.61 19.76
C ARG A 171 1.53 5.01 19.83
N LYS A 172 0.99 4.95 21.05
CA LYS A 172 -0.26 4.26 21.36
C LYS A 172 -1.45 4.88 20.62
N ASP A 173 -1.55 6.20 20.60
CA ASP A 173 -2.58 6.97 19.88
C ASP A 173 -2.67 6.59 18.41
N ARG A 174 -1.56 6.67 17.67
CA ARG A 174 -1.52 6.36 16.24
C ARG A 174 -1.78 4.89 15.96
N ARG A 175 -1.25 4.00 16.82
CA ARG A 175 -1.50 2.56 16.70
C ARG A 175 -2.97 2.25 16.89
N ASP A 176 -3.59 2.83 17.92
CA ASP A 176 -4.98 2.59 18.26
C ASP A 176 -5.89 3.13 17.14
N GLU A 177 -5.58 4.29 16.56
CA GLU A 177 -6.30 4.87 15.42
C GLU A 177 -6.25 4.00 14.14
N LEU A 178 -5.06 3.55 13.73
CA LEU A 178 -4.93 2.70 12.55
C LEU A 178 -5.57 1.32 12.78
N SER A 179 -5.49 0.81 14.01
CA SER A 179 -6.12 -0.47 14.38
C SER A 179 -7.64 -0.36 14.38
N GLU A 180 -8.21 0.71 14.94
CA GLU A 180 -9.65 0.99 14.93
C GLU A 180 -10.19 1.09 13.49
N THR A 181 -9.45 1.77 12.61
CA THR A 181 -9.83 1.91 11.19
C THR A 181 -9.83 0.54 10.49
N LEU A 182 -8.81 -0.28 10.75
CA LEU A 182 -8.72 -1.64 10.20
C LEU A 182 -9.84 -2.55 10.74
N ASP A 183 -10.09 -2.51 12.05
CA ASP A 183 -11.14 -3.31 12.69
C ASP A 183 -12.52 -2.93 12.18
N THR A 184 -12.79 -1.62 12.02
CA THR A 184 -14.02 -1.11 11.41
C THR A 184 -14.16 -1.61 9.97
N ALA A 185 -13.07 -1.61 9.20
CA ALA A 185 -13.09 -2.14 7.83
C ALA A 185 -13.42 -3.63 7.80
N LEU A 186 -12.80 -4.44 8.65
CA LEU A 186 -13.07 -5.88 8.76
C LEU A 186 -14.51 -6.16 9.21
N GLN A 187 -15.04 -5.38 10.14
CA GLN A 187 -16.45 -5.48 10.55
C GLN A 187 -17.38 -5.19 9.38
N ILE A 188 -17.14 -4.13 8.61
CA ILE A 188 -17.97 -3.78 7.44
C ILE A 188 -17.88 -4.85 6.35
N LEU A 189 -16.70 -5.41 6.11
CA LEU A 189 -16.50 -6.44 5.09
C LEU A 189 -17.16 -7.77 5.46
N ASN A 190 -17.14 -8.12 6.74
CA ASN A 190 -17.74 -9.36 7.25
C ASN A 190 -19.20 -9.20 7.70
N ALA A 191 -19.75 -7.98 7.64
CA ALA A 191 -21.14 -7.73 8.01
C ALA A 191 -22.09 -8.46 7.05
N PRO A 192 -23.21 -9.01 7.55
CA PRO A 192 -24.18 -9.70 6.71
C PRO A 192 -24.82 -8.71 5.73
N GLN A 193 -24.50 -8.83 4.43
CA GLN A 193 -25.15 -8.06 3.38
C GLN A 193 -26.43 -8.76 2.90
N TYR A 194 -27.50 -7.99 2.71
CA TYR A 194 -28.85 -8.45 2.33
C TYR A 194 -28.92 -9.13 0.94
N LYS A 195 -27.87 -9.01 0.11
CA LYS A 195 -27.87 -9.44 -1.30
C LYS A 195 -26.94 -10.60 -1.64
N ASP A 196 -26.19 -11.13 -0.67
CA ASP A 196 -25.19 -12.17 -0.95
C ASP A 196 -25.70 -13.56 -0.54
N SER A 197 -25.73 -14.47 -1.51
CA SER A 197 -25.91 -15.90 -1.27
C SER A 197 -24.84 -16.43 -0.31
N PRO A 198 -25.18 -17.26 0.68
CA PRO A 198 -24.23 -17.72 1.71
C PRO A 198 -23.04 -18.53 1.19
N GLN A 199 -23.07 -18.98 -0.07
CA GLN A 199 -21.99 -19.75 -0.70
C GLN A 199 -20.85 -18.90 -1.29
N ASP A 200 -21.05 -17.59 -1.53
CA ASP A 200 -20.02 -16.68 -2.08
C ASP A 200 -19.33 -15.80 -1.02
N ARG A 201 -19.66 -16.01 0.27
CA ARG A 201 -19.12 -15.19 1.36
C ARG A 201 -17.70 -15.60 1.73
N ARG A 202 -16.72 -14.85 1.21
CA ARG A 202 -15.37 -14.84 1.77
C ARG A 202 -15.34 -14.03 3.07
N ALA A 203 -14.83 -14.64 4.13
CA ALA A 203 -14.46 -13.92 5.34
C ALA A 203 -13.12 -13.21 5.14
N TYR A 204 -13.07 -11.92 5.44
CA TYR A 204 -11.86 -11.11 5.45
C TYR A 204 -11.22 -11.14 6.84
N SER A 205 -9.90 -11.27 6.86
CA SER A 205 -9.07 -11.27 8.06
C SER A 205 -7.99 -10.19 7.96
N PRO A 206 -7.28 -9.86 9.05
CA PRO A 206 -6.14 -8.95 8.97
C PRO A 206 -5.08 -9.38 7.95
N ARG A 207 -4.94 -10.68 7.65
CA ARG A 207 -3.96 -11.18 6.67
C ARG A 207 -4.30 -10.78 5.22
N ASP A 208 -5.56 -10.45 4.97
CA ASP A 208 -6.02 -10.01 3.66
C ASP A 208 -5.70 -8.52 3.44
N PHE A 209 -5.39 -7.76 4.50
CA PHE A 209 -4.96 -6.36 4.38
C PHE A 209 -3.57 -6.27 3.77
N ILE A 210 -3.46 -5.57 2.64
CA ILE A 210 -2.22 -5.43 1.87
C ILE A 210 -1.51 -4.14 2.26
N GLU A 211 -2.20 -3.02 2.10
CA GLU A 211 -1.69 -1.69 2.38
C GLU A 211 -2.84 -0.73 2.66
N GLY A 212 -2.54 0.28 3.45
CA GLY A 212 -3.38 1.45 3.59
C GLY A 212 -2.56 2.70 3.35
N ILE A 213 -3.18 3.73 2.81
CA ILE A 213 -2.63 5.08 2.77
C ILE A 213 -3.54 6.00 3.56
N TYR A 214 -2.96 6.99 4.23
CA TYR A 214 -3.75 8.00 4.92
C TYR A 214 -3.11 9.36 4.88
N ARG A 215 -3.93 10.39 5.06
CA ARG A 215 -3.52 11.78 5.01
C ARG A 215 -4.40 12.61 5.93
N MET A 216 -3.78 13.49 6.73
CA MET A 216 -4.47 14.43 7.59
C MET A 216 -4.43 15.84 6.99
N GLU A 217 -5.59 16.37 6.65
CA GLU A 217 -5.79 17.78 6.29
C GLU A 217 -6.21 18.53 7.56
N LYS A 218 -5.36 19.48 7.99
CA LYS A 218 -5.46 20.14 9.32
C LYS A 218 -6.78 20.88 9.55
N ASP A 219 -7.48 21.25 8.48
CA ASP A 219 -8.74 21.98 8.48
C ASP A 219 -9.95 21.10 8.15
N LYS A 220 -9.76 19.84 7.74
CA LYS A 220 -10.85 18.97 7.27
C LYS A 220 -10.98 17.65 8.01
N GLY A 221 -9.85 17.02 8.35
CA GLY A 221 -9.81 15.70 8.99
C GLY A 221 -8.87 14.74 8.29
N THR A 222 -9.04 13.45 8.55
CA THR A 222 -8.14 12.39 8.09
C THR A 222 -8.84 11.46 7.11
N LEU A 223 -8.23 11.30 5.94
CA LEU A 223 -8.64 10.33 4.92
C LEU A 223 -7.84 9.05 5.07
N TYR A 224 -8.52 7.91 5.01
CA TYR A 224 -7.95 6.58 5.00
C TYR A 224 -8.41 5.82 3.76
N ASP A 225 -7.49 5.16 3.07
CA ASP A 225 -7.77 4.32 1.92
C ASP A 225 -7.10 2.96 2.12
N LEU A 226 -7.90 1.91 2.33
CA LEU A 226 -7.47 0.59 2.72
C LEU A 226 -7.74 -0.41 1.60
N ILE A 227 -6.73 -1.23 1.31
CA ILE A 227 -6.76 -2.23 0.26
C ILE A 227 -6.63 -3.62 0.88
N PHE A 228 -7.58 -4.49 0.55
CA PHE A 228 -7.59 -5.89 0.92
C PHE A 228 -7.54 -6.79 -0.31
N ARG A 229 -6.96 -7.97 -0.17
CA ARG A 229 -6.93 -9.01 -1.20
C ARG A 229 -8.31 -9.64 -1.36
N GLY A 230 -8.80 -9.67 -2.59
CA GLY A 230 -10.01 -10.37 -3.02
C GLY A 230 -9.72 -11.82 -3.40
N ASN A 231 -10.73 -12.48 -3.99
CA ASN A 231 -10.76 -13.93 -4.24
C ASN A 231 -9.63 -14.45 -5.12
N SER A 232 -9.36 -13.77 -6.23
CA SER A 232 -8.17 -14.01 -7.04
C SER A 232 -7.02 -13.10 -6.64
N SER A 233 -5.83 -13.34 -7.19
CA SER A 233 -4.69 -12.42 -7.05
C SER A 233 -4.91 -11.06 -7.72
N GLN A 234 -5.92 -10.92 -8.57
CA GLN A 234 -6.21 -9.72 -9.34
C GLN A 234 -7.44 -8.96 -8.82
N ASP A 235 -8.19 -9.57 -7.91
CA ASP A 235 -9.33 -8.97 -7.24
C ASP A 235 -8.89 -8.29 -5.95
N PHE A 236 -9.37 -7.09 -5.71
CA PHE A 236 -9.09 -6.33 -4.50
C PHE A 236 -10.38 -5.74 -3.95
N ARG A 237 -10.40 -5.51 -2.64
CA ARG A 237 -11.47 -4.80 -1.97
C ARG A 237 -10.91 -3.50 -1.41
N ARG A 238 -11.45 -2.38 -1.85
CA ARG A 238 -11.02 -1.04 -1.41
C ARG A 238 -12.07 -0.43 -0.51
N LEU A 239 -11.64 0.07 0.64
CA LEU A 239 -12.48 0.84 1.56
C LEU A 239 -11.86 2.20 1.81
N VAL A 240 -12.65 3.24 1.60
CA VAL A 240 -12.25 4.61 1.88
C VAL A 240 -13.03 5.09 3.08
N PHE A 241 -12.33 5.57 4.10
CA PHE A 241 -12.91 6.19 5.27
C PHE A 241 -12.47 7.65 5.37
N PHE A 242 -13.36 8.46 5.91
CA PHE A 242 -13.06 9.84 6.26
C PHE A 242 -13.41 10.04 7.73
N ARG A 243 -12.43 10.48 8.50
CA ARG A 243 -12.60 10.91 9.88
C ARG A 243 -12.58 12.43 9.87
N PRO A 244 -13.74 13.12 9.87
CA PRO A 244 -13.75 14.50 10.33
C PRO A 244 -13.22 14.56 11.78
N PHE A 245 -13.06 15.73 12.38
CA PHE A 245 -12.68 15.86 13.81
C PHE A 245 -13.78 15.30 14.76
N GLY A 246 -14.04 14.00 14.68
CA GLY A 246 -15.25 13.28 15.07
C GLY A 246 -15.18 11.80 14.68
N PRO A 247 -16.33 11.12 14.45
CA PRO A 247 -16.37 9.68 14.21
C PRO A 247 -15.81 9.27 12.83
N LEU A 248 -15.30 8.05 12.73
CA LEU A 248 -14.86 7.47 11.46
C LEU A 248 -16.07 7.16 10.57
N MET A 249 -16.10 7.72 9.36
CA MET A 249 -17.20 7.54 8.40
C MET A 249 -16.74 6.72 7.21
N LYS A 250 -17.54 5.72 6.80
CA LYS A 250 -17.32 4.97 5.56
C LYS A 250 -17.75 5.82 4.37
N VAL A 251 -16.81 6.14 3.47
CA VAL A 251 -17.07 6.88 2.23
C VAL A 251 -17.29 5.94 1.06
N LYS A 252 -16.40 4.94 0.88
CA LYS A 252 -16.43 4.03 -0.27
C LYS A 252 -16.18 2.59 0.17
N ASN A 253 -16.83 1.64 -0.51
CA ASN A 253 -16.57 0.21 -0.38
C ASN A 253 -16.78 -0.44 -1.74
N GLU A 254 -15.70 -0.81 -2.43
CA GLU A 254 -15.75 -1.28 -3.81
C GLU A 254 -14.90 -2.53 -4.04
N LEU A 255 -15.34 -3.36 -4.98
CA LEU A 255 -14.53 -4.42 -5.56
C LEU A 255 -13.77 -3.82 -6.76
N VAL A 256 -12.46 -4.01 -6.78
CA VAL A 256 -11.58 -3.54 -7.85
C VAL A 256 -10.96 -4.77 -8.52
N ASP A 257 -11.38 -5.05 -9.74
CA ASP A 257 -10.74 -6.05 -10.59
C ASP A 257 -9.63 -5.39 -11.41
N THR A 258 -8.41 -5.88 -11.23
CA THR A 258 -7.24 -5.38 -11.95
C THR A 258 -6.90 -6.16 -13.20
N SER A 259 -7.61 -7.26 -13.50
CA SER A 259 -7.27 -8.25 -14.54
C SER A 259 -6.92 -7.61 -15.90
N ASN A 260 -7.72 -6.64 -16.33
CA ASN A 260 -7.61 -5.96 -17.61
C ASN A 260 -6.71 -4.70 -17.60
N MET A 261 -6.07 -4.38 -16.47
CA MET A 261 -5.23 -3.19 -16.32
C MET A 261 -3.77 -3.50 -16.72
N ILE A 262 -3.45 -3.34 -18.00
CA ILE A 262 -2.09 -3.50 -18.52
C ILE A 262 -1.22 -2.29 -18.12
N ILE A 263 -0.04 -2.57 -17.58
CA ILE A 263 0.98 -1.53 -17.32
C ILE A 263 1.95 -1.49 -18.50
N ASN A 264 2.16 -0.33 -19.11
CA ASN A 264 3.26 -0.10 -20.03
C ASN A 264 4.38 0.68 -19.33
N ILE A 265 5.50 0.01 -19.06
CA ILE A 265 6.69 0.64 -18.49
C ILE A 265 7.41 1.38 -19.62
N ILE A 266 7.57 2.70 -19.47
CA ILE A 266 8.34 3.53 -20.40
C ILE A 266 9.73 3.75 -19.82
N LEU A 267 10.75 3.26 -20.53
CA LEU A 267 12.13 3.29 -20.11
C LEU A 267 13.01 4.01 -21.15
N PRO A 268 13.39 5.28 -20.91
CA PRO A 268 14.40 5.97 -21.71
C PRO A 268 15.80 5.43 -21.36
N LEU A 269 16.64 5.18 -22.36
CA LEU A 269 17.96 4.54 -22.17
C LEU A 269 19.03 5.13 -23.12
N ALA A 270 20.25 5.30 -22.61
CA ALA A 270 21.44 5.61 -23.40
C ALA A 270 22.70 4.96 -22.78
N LYS A 271 23.56 4.38 -23.62
CA LYS A 271 24.94 3.93 -23.29
C LYS A 271 25.10 3.09 -22.00
N SER A 272 24.06 2.38 -21.57
CA SER A 272 23.98 1.74 -20.24
C SER A 272 23.48 0.29 -20.32
N VAL A 273 24.09 -0.53 -21.19
CA VAL A 273 23.65 -1.92 -21.37
C VAL A 273 23.77 -2.75 -20.09
N ASP A 274 24.79 -2.55 -19.28
CA ASP A 274 24.94 -3.32 -18.04
C ASP A 274 23.83 -3.03 -17.04
N LYS A 275 23.52 -1.75 -16.82
CA LYS A 275 22.34 -1.34 -16.02
C LYS A 275 21.05 -1.93 -16.61
N PHE A 276 20.91 -1.89 -17.94
CA PHE A 276 19.76 -2.49 -18.60
C PHE A 276 19.66 -4.01 -18.40
N ARG A 277 20.78 -4.76 -18.33
CA ARG A 277 20.76 -6.20 -18.01
C ARG A 277 20.24 -6.45 -16.59
N HIS A 278 20.61 -5.61 -15.63
CA HIS A 278 20.10 -5.68 -14.25
C HIS A 278 18.62 -5.33 -14.18
N PHE A 279 18.18 -4.27 -14.86
CA PHE A 279 16.77 -3.93 -15.02
C PHE A 279 15.98 -5.10 -15.62
N MET A 280 16.49 -5.69 -16.70
CA MET A 280 15.84 -6.83 -17.36
C MET A 280 15.80 -8.08 -16.48
N HIS A 281 16.73 -8.24 -15.54
CA HIS A 281 16.59 -9.28 -14.51
C HIS A 281 15.39 -9.01 -13.61
N ASN A 282 15.20 -7.77 -13.12
CA ASN A 282 14.01 -7.40 -12.37
C ASN A 282 12.73 -7.66 -13.16
N PHE A 283 12.71 -7.22 -14.42
CA PHE A 283 11.57 -7.35 -15.32
C PHE A 283 11.19 -8.83 -15.53
N ARG A 284 12.18 -9.72 -15.72
CA ARG A 284 11.90 -11.16 -15.85
C ARG A 284 11.28 -11.74 -14.59
N GLU A 285 11.81 -11.42 -13.40
CA GLU A 285 11.29 -11.98 -12.14
C GLU A 285 9.92 -11.42 -11.76
N VAL A 286 9.69 -10.12 -11.98
CA VAL A 286 8.49 -9.43 -11.48
C VAL A 286 7.43 -9.32 -12.57
N CYS A 287 7.77 -8.76 -13.72
CA CYS A 287 6.80 -8.49 -14.78
C CYS A 287 6.39 -9.74 -15.54
N ILE A 288 7.32 -10.67 -15.81
CA ILE A 288 7.00 -11.87 -16.58
C ILE A 288 6.55 -13.02 -15.69
N ARG A 289 7.33 -13.36 -14.65
CA ARG A 289 7.04 -14.54 -13.81
C ARG A 289 5.93 -14.33 -12.78
N GLN A 290 5.83 -13.14 -12.19
CA GLN A 290 4.86 -12.88 -11.12
C GLN A 290 3.57 -12.23 -11.63
N ASP A 291 3.67 -11.17 -12.45
CA ASP A 291 2.50 -10.40 -12.87
C ASP A 291 1.89 -10.84 -14.23
N GLY A 292 2.73 -10.97 -15.26
CA GLY A 292 2.35 -11.40 -16.61
C GLY A 292 1.64 -10.36 -17.49
N ARG A 293 1.33 -9.15 -16.98
CA ARG A 293 0.47 -8.15 -17.66
C ARG A 293 1.15 -6.80 -17.78
N VAL A 294 2.43 -6.83 -18.18
CA VAL A 294 3.27 -5.64 -18.30
C VAL A 294 3.93 -5.55 -19.66
N HIS A 295 3.66 -4.49 -20.41
CA HIS A 295 4.42 -4.16 -21.61
C HIS A 295 5.66 -3.33 -21.25
N LEU A 296 6.77 -3.54 -21.94
CA LEU A 296 7.96 -2.70 -21.80
C LEU A 296 8.24 -1.94 -23.10
N THR A 297 8.21 -0.61 -23.03
CA THR A 297 8.62 0.28 -24.11
C THR A 297 9.99 0.88 -23.77
N VAL A 298 11.02 0.43 -24.47
CA VAL A 298 12.38 0.98 -24.37
C VAL A 298 12.55 2.06 -25.44
N VAL A 299 12.92 3.27 -25.02
CA VAL A 299 13.26 4.37 -25.92
C VAL A 299 14.76 4.60 -25.86
N TYR A 300 15.46 4.12 -26.89
CA TYR A 300 16.91 4.10 -26.96
C TYR A 300 17.45 5.34 -27.69
N PHE A 301 18.41 6.03 -27.09
CA PHE A 301 19.07 7.20 -27.65
C PHE A 301 20.47 6.87 -28.18
N GLY A 302 20.78 7.33 -29.39
CA GLY A 302 22.04 7.11 -30.08
C GLY A 302 22.18 5.70 -30.65
N THR A 303 23.32 5.44 -31.30
CA THR A 303 23.59 4.19 -32.03
C THR A 303 24.50 3.22 -31.28
N GLU A 304 25.37 3.74 -30.41
CA GLU A 304 26.29 2.93 -29.60
C GLU A 304 25.55 1.90 -28.77
N GLN A 305 26.01 0.65 -28.71
CA GLN A 305 25.44 -0.44 -27.89
C GLN A 305 23.94 -0.81 -28.15
N MET A 306 23.29 -0.24 -29.16
CA MET A 306 21.89 -0.52 -29.49
C MET A 306 21.65 -2.01 -29.79
N ASP A 307 22.58 -2.64 -30.53
CA ASP A 307 22.47 -4.06 -30.89
C ASP A 307 22.52 -4.97 -29.66
N ASP A 308 23.23 -4.57 -28.60
CA ASP A 308 23.28 -5.34 -27.38
C ASP A 308 21.99 -5.22 -26.57
N VAL A 309 21.35 -4.04 -26.55
CA VAL A 309 20.00 -3.86 -26.01
C VAL A 309 19.00 -4.75 -26.76
N ARG A 310 19.06 -4.75 -28.10
CA ARG A 310 18.22 -5.62 -28.94
C ARG A 310 18.45 -7.10 -28.63
N LYS A 311 19.70 -7.56 -28.55
CA LYS A 311 20.03 -8.94 -28.17
C LYS A 311 19.48 -9.32 -26.80
N VAL A 312 19.50 -8.41 -25.81
CA VAL A 312 18.94 -8.67 -24.48
C VAL A 312 17.42 -8.86 -24.53
N LEU A 313 16.72 -8.02 -25.31
CA LEU A 313 15.28 -8.14 -25.53
C LEU A 313 14.94 -9.44 -26.27
N ASP A 314 15.62 -9.75 -27.38
CA ASP A 314 15.39 -10.96 -28.18
C ASP A 314 15.72 -12.25 -27.41
N SER A 315 16.77 -12.22 -26.59
CA SER A 315 17.13 -13.33 -25.70
C SER A 315 16.03 -13.56 -24.65
N THR A 316 15.51 -12.49 -24.05
CA THR A 316 14.41 -12.58 -23.09
C THR A 316 13.14 -13.08 -23.76
N ALA A 317 12.80 -12.55 -24.93
CA ALA A 317 11.60 -12.94 -25.67
C ALA A 317 11.59 -14.43 -26.04
N ARG A 318 12.75 -14.96 -26.48
CA ARG A 318 12.91 -16.39 -26.80
C ARG A 318 12.89 -17.27 -25.56
N LYS A 319 13.69 -16.96 -24.53
CA LYS A 319 13.84 -17.80 -23.34
C LYS A 319 12.59 -17.84 -22.46
N MET A 320 11.84 -16.75 -22.41
CA MET A 320 10.67 -16.60 -21.54
C MET A 320 9.33 -16.69 -22.29
N HIS A 321 9.36 -16.90 -23.62
CA HIS A 321 8.18 -16.86 -24.49
C HIS A 321 7.32 -15.58 -24.31
N TYR A 322 7.98 -14.44 -24.15
CA TYR A 322 7.32 -13.16 -23.82
C TYR A 322 7.53 -12.13 -24.94
N ARG A 323 6.45 -11.58 -25.50
CA ARG A 323 6.52 -10.69 -26.69
C ARG A 323 6.08 -9.25 -26.44
N ASN A 324 5.76 -8.87 -25.21
CA ASN A 324 5.25 -7.53 -24.89
C ASN A 324 6.41 -6.51 -24.72
N PHE A 325 7.13 -6.29 -25.81
CA PHE A 325 8.24 -5.35 -25.90
C PHE A 325 8.04 -4.40 -27.09
N THR A 326 8.38 -3.12 -26.89
CA THR A 326 8.55 -2.14 -27.97
C THR A 326 9.93 -1.51 -27.81
N LEU A 327 10.72 -1.49 -28.89
CA LEU A 327 11.99 -0.78 -28.94
C LEU A 327 11.86 0.38 -29.94
N ILE A 328 12.03 1.61 -29.45
CA ILE A 328 12.03 2.84 -30.24
C ILE A 328 13.44 3.38 -30.25
N HIS A 329 14.00 3.66 -31.42
CA HIS A 329 15.33 4.24 -31.57
C HIS A 329 15.22 5.71 -31.95
N LEU A 330 15.93 6.57 -31.22
CA LEU A 330 16.08 8.00 -31.46
C LEU A 330 17.57 8.30 -31.68
N ASN A 331 17.93 8.77 -32.87
CA ASN A 331 19.30 9.20 -33.16
C ASN A 331 19.51 10.66 -32.71
N GLU A 332 19.33 10.90 -31.42
CA GLU A 332 19.41 12.21 -30.76
C GLU A 332 20.24 12.05 -29.46
N GLU A 333 20.71 13.15 -28.89
CA GLU A 333 21.28 13.13 -27.53
C GLU A 333 20.22 12.72 -26.50
N PHE A 334 20.67 12.06 -25.42
CA PHE A 334 19.75 11.58 -24.39
C PHE A 334 19.00 12.72 -23.72
N SER A 335 17.67 12.68 -23.80
CA SER A 335 16.77 13.53 -23.04
C SER A 335 15.67 12.68 -22.41
N ARG A 336 15.65 12.65 -21.07
CA ARG A 336 14.72 11.83 -20.29
C ARG A 336 13.27 12.18 -20.61
N GLY A 337 12.90 13.46 -20.51
CA GLY A 337 11.55 13.94 -20.81
C GLY A 337 11.11 13.64 -22.25
N ARG A 338 12.02 13.82 -23.22
CA ARG A 338 11.77 13.46 -24.63
C ARG A 338 11.50 11.96 -24.79
N GLY A 339 12.31 11.11 -24.16
CA GLY A 339 12.17 9.66 -24.25
C GLY A 339 10.85 9.17 -23.64
N LEU A 340 10.48 9.71 -22.47
CA LEU A 340 9.21 9.41 -21.82
C LEU A 340 8.00 9.88 -22.65
N ASP A 341 8.05 11.08 -23.22
CA ASP A 341 6.97 11.60 -24.08
C ASP A 341 6.78 10.75 -25.34
N VAL A 342 7.88 10.44 -26.05
CA VAL A 342 7.86 9.58 -27.24
C VAL A 342 7.32 8.20 -26.91
N GLY A 343 7.80 7.58 -25.83
CA GLY A 343 7.35 6.25 -25.41
C GLY A 343 5.87 6.22 -25.02
N ALA A 344 5.38 7.23 -24.30
CA ALA A 344 3.97 7.36 -23.95
C ALA A 344 3.08 7.51 -25.19
N ARG A 345 3.49 8.35 -26.15
CA ARG A 345 2.72 8.61 -27.38
C ARG A 345 2.75 7.46 -28.36
N ALA A 346 3.83 6.67 -28.37
CA ALA A 346 3.98 5.52 -29.26
C ALA A 346 2.99 4.38 -28.99
N TRP A 347 2.39 4.33 -27.79
CA TRP A 347 1.33 3.38 -27.50
C TRP A 347 0.07 3.67 -28.34
N LYS A 348 -0.40 2.67 -29.09
CA LYS A 348 -1.57 2.77 -29.99
C LYS A 348 -2.75 1.88 -29.59
N TRP A 349 -2.56 0.95 -28.66
CA TRP A 349 -3.57 -0.06 -28.30
C TRP A 349 -4.50 0.42 -27.19
N GLY A 350 -5.25 1.51 -27.45
CA GLY A 350 -6.20 2.07 -26.50
C GLY A 350 -5.54 2.82 -25.33
N ASN A 351 -6.25 2.89 -24.20
CA ASN A 351 -5.76 3.55 -23.00
C ASN A 351 -5.02 2.55 -22.10
N ALA A 352 -3.75 2.82 -21.83
CA ALA A 352 -2.92 1.99 -20.95
C ALA A 352 -2.46 2.78 -19.73
N LEU A 353 -2.21 2.07 -18.63
CA LEU A 353 -1.55 2.61 -17.47
C LEU A 353 -0.05 2.69 -17.75
N LEU A 354 0.48 3.89 -17.84
CA LEU A 354 1.91 4.14 -18.08
C LEU A 354 2.64 4.19 -16.75
N PHE A 355 3.76 3.48 -16.64
CA PHE A 355 4.73 3.67 -15.56
C PHE A 355 6.00 4.29 -16.12
N PHE A 356 6.30 5.53 -15.74
CA PHE A 356 7.56 6.18 -16.09
C PHE A 356 8.65 5.69 -15.14
N CYS A 357 9.70 5.09 -15.71
CA CYS A 357 10.70 4.36 -14.95
C CYS A 357 12.11 4.66 -15.44
N ASP A 358 13.08 4.59 -14.53
CA ASP A 358 14.51 4.72 -14.84
C ASP A 358 15.19 3.35 -14.76
N VAL A 359 16.32 3.19 -15.45
CA VAL A 359 17.02 1.90 -15.54
C VAL A 359 17.59 1.42 -14.19
N ASP A 360 17.87 2.36 -13.30
CA ASP A 360 18.43 2.12 -11.96
C ASP A 360 17.34 1.89 -10.88
N VAL A 361 16.08 1.72 -11.30
CA VAL A 361 14.96 1.45 -10.39
C VAL A 361 14.72 -0.06 -10.27
N ARG A 362 14.54 -0.52 -9.04
CA ARG A 362 14.10 -1.85 -8.68
C ARG A 362 12.69 -1.79 -8.11
N PHE A 363 11.79 -2.63 -8.61
CA PHE A 363 10.40 -2.71 -8.15
C PHE A 363 9.93 -4.14 -7.91
N SER A 364 8.86 -4.29 -7.16
CA SER A 364 8.21 -5.56 -6.80
C SER A 364 6.85 -5.72 -7.50
N ALA A 365 6.27 -6.92 -7.46
CA ALA A 365 4.92 -7.16 -7.97
C ALA A 365 3.88 -6.35 -7.18
N GLU A 366 4.08 -6.21 -5.86
CA GLU A 366 3.21 -5.39 -5.00
C GLU A 366 3.16 -3.92 -5.46
N PHE A 367 4.30 -3.38 -5.92
CA PHE A 367 4.32 -2.03 -6.48
C PHE A 367 3.48 -1.90 -7.76
N LEU A 368 3.49 -2.91 -8.64
CA LEU A 368 2.67 -2.91 -9.84
C LEU A 368 1.17 -2.87 -9.48
N ASP A 369 0.78 -3.61 -8.45
CA ASP A 369 -0.59 -3.55 -7.93
C ASP A 369 -0.91 -2.18 -7.31
N SER A 370 -0.01 -1.61 -6.51
CA SER A 370 -0.18 -0.24 -6.00
C SER A 370 -0.36 0.78 -7.14
N CYS A 371 0.35 0.62 -8.26
CA CYS A 371 0.16 1.46 -9.45
C CYS A 371 -1.22 1.32 -10.07
N ARG A 372 -1.77 0.10 -10.14
CA ARG A 372 -3.14 -0.11 -10.64
C ARG A 372 -4.18 0.46 -9.68
N LEU A 373 -4.01 0.25 -8.38
CA LEU A 373 -5.01 0.59 -7.37
C LEU A 373 -5.06 2.08 -7.03
N ASN A 374 -3.96 2.80 -7.22
CA ASN A 374 -3.87 4.24 -6.96
C ASN A 374 -4.04 5.13 -8.20
N THR A 375 -4.26 4.55 -9.39
CA THR A 375 -4.45 5.30 -10.63
C THR A 375 -5.82 4.97 -11.25
N GLU A 376 -6.57 5.99 -11.64
CA GLU A 376 -7.89 5.83 -12.26
C GLU A 376 -8.08 6.87 -13.38
N PRO A 377 -8.46 6.46 -14.61
CA PRO A 377 -8.53 7.38 -15.75
C PRO A 377 -9.48 8.53 -15.46
N GLY A 378 -9.05 9.76 -15.72
CA GLY A 378 -9.87 10.95 -15.54
C GLY A 378 -10.17 11.32 -14.08
N LYS A 379 -9.64 10.58 -13.09
CA LYS A 379 -9.86 10.86 -11.66
C LYS A 379 -8.58 10.97 -10.85
N ARG A 380 -7.62 10.06 -11.02
CA ARG A 380 -6.47 9.91 -10.11
C ARG A 380 -5.18 9.57 -10.85
N VAL A 381 -4.11 10.25 -10.48
CA VAL A 381 -2.74 9.94 -10.91
C VAL A 381 -1.89 9.58 -9.70
N PHE A 382 -1.05 8.55 -9.84
CA PHE A 382 -0.21 8.07 -8.76
C PHE A 382 1.24 8.54 -8.93
N TYR A 383 1.77 9.18 -7.90
CA TYR A 383 3.15 9.63 -7.79
C TYR A 383 3.83 8.90 -6.61
N PRO A 384 4.28 7.65 -6.83
CA PRO A 384 4.97 6.89 -5.78
C PRO A 384 6.26 7.59 -5.38
N VAL A 385 6.51 7.69 -4.08
CA VAL A 385 7.79 8.15 -3.55
C VAL A 385 8.71 6.94 -3.39
N VAL A 386 9.81 6.97 -4.13
CA VAL A 386 10.82 5.90 -4.17
C VAL A 386 11.78 5.97 -2.99
N PHE A 387 12.20 4.81 -2.48
CA PHE A 387 13.28 4.74 -1.51
C PHE A 387 14.64 4.78 -2.23
N SER A 388 15.42 5.84 -2.03
CA SER A 388 16.75 5.97 -2.61
C SER A 388 17.79 5.38 -1.67
N GLN A 389 18.54 4.41 -2.16
CA GLN A 389 19.61 3.78 -1.41
C GLN A 389 20.84 4.70 -1.35
N TYR A 390 21.57 4.58 -0.25
CA TYR A 390 22.87 5.22 -0.10
C TYR A 390 23.99 4.40 -0.79
N ASN A 391 25.19 4.99 -0.86
CA ASN A 391 26.37 4.36 -1.43
C ASN A 391 26.74 3.07 -0.68
N PRO A 392 26.62 1.89 -1.31
CA PRO A 392 26.88 0.61 -0.65
C PRO A 392 28.33 0.49 -0.15
N ASP A 393 29.30 1.15 -0.79
CA ASP A 393 30.70 1.15 -0.36
C ASP A 393 30.85 1.79 1.03
N ILE A 394 30.04 2.82 1.32
CA ILE A 394 30.03 3.48 2.63
C ILE A 394 29.22 2.66 3.63
N ILE A 395 28.01 2.23 3.24
CA ILE A 395 27.06 1.54 4.15
C ILE A 395 27.64 0.22 4.64
N TYR A 396 28.34 -0.51 3.78
CA TYR A 396 28.91 -1.83 4.06
C TYR A 396 30.42 -1.82 4.26
N SER A 397 31.03 -0.66 4.48
CA SER A 397 32.49 -0.47 4.71
C SER A 397 33.11 -1.36 5.79
N GLN A 398 32.31 -1.82 6.77
CA GLN A 398 32.77 -2.70 7.85
C GLN A 398 32.55 -4.21 7.58
N GLN A 399 31.92 -4.56 6.46
CA GLN A 399 31.69 -5.93 6.07
C GLN A 399 32.80 -6.42 5.12
N THR A 400 32.98 -7.73 5.03
CA THR A 400 33.96 -8.35 4.13
C THR A 400 33.63 -8.15 2.66
N SER A 401 32.35 -7.98 2.33
CA SER A 401 31.85 -7.80 0.98
C SER A 401 30.48 -7.12 1.00
N ILE A 402 30.18 -6.36 -0.05
CA ILE A 402 28.86 -5.76 -0.26
C ILE A 402 27.84 -6.89 -0.53
N PRO A 403 26.71 -6.95 0.20
CA PRO A 403 25.67 -7.94 -0.04
C PRO A 403 25.09 -7.86 -1.47
N PRO A 404 24.50 -8.95 -2.01
CA PRO A 404 23.74 -8.88 -3.26
C PRO A 404 22.60 -7.85 -3.20
N VAL A 405 22.24 -7.25 -4.34
CA VAL A 405 21.25 -6.17 -4.42
C VAL A 405 19.94 -6.54 -3.72
N GLU A 406 19.45 -7.77 -3.89
CA GLU A 406 18.21 -8.26 -3.28
C GLU A 406 18.22 -8.16 -1.74
N GLN A 407 19.38 -8.30 -1.11
CA GLN A 407 19.56 -8.19 0.35
C GLN A 407 19.74 -6.73 0.79
N GLN A 408 20.08 -5.83 -0.13
CA GLN A 408 20.20 -4.39 0.14
C GLN A 408 18.86 -3.67 0.12
N LEU A 409 17.80 -4.25 -0.47
CA LEU A 409 16.44 -3.68 -0.62
C LEU A 409 15.69 -3.57 0.73
N VAL A 410 16.26 -2.83 1.67
CA VAL A 410 15.78 -2.69 3.04
C VAL A 410 15.56 -1.21 3.32
N ILE A 411 14.34 -0.87 3.74
CA ILE A 411 13.97 0.50 4.11
C ILE A 411 14.39 0.75 5.55
N ARG A 412 15.48 1.49 5.77
CA ARG A 412 15.97 1.92 7.07
C ARG A 412 16.67 3.27 6.96
N LYS A 413 16.77 4.00 8.08
CA LYS A 413 17.45 5.30 8.15
C LYS A 413 18.92 5.26 7.69
N ASP A 414 19.60 4.14 7.87
CA ASP A 414 21.02 3.94 7.57
C ASP A 414 21.28 3.30 6.20
N THR A 415 20.24 2.94 5.45
CA THR A 415 20.34 2.33 4.12
C THR A 415 19.83 3.24 3.01
N GLY A 416 19.07 4.28 3.34
CA GLY A 416 18.57 5.26 2.37
C GLY A 416 17.58 6.26 2.95
N PHE A 417 16.80 6.88 2.07
CA PHE A 417 15.75 7.85 2.40
C PHE A 417 14.64 7.86 1.35
N TRP A 418 13.45 8.36 1.71
CA TRP A 418 12.37 8.62 0.75
C TRP A 418 12.69 9.85 -0.10
N ARG A 419 12.73 9.70 -1.43
CA ARG A 419 13.00 10.82 -2.36
C ARG A 419 11.74 11.65 -2.59
N ASP A 420 11.31 12.38 -1.57
CA ASP A 420 10.10 13.21 -1.55
C ASP A 420 10.18 14.47 -2.43
N PHE A 421 11.36 14.85 -2.89
CA PHE A 421 11.59 15.93 -3.86
C PHE A 421 11.65 15.46 -5.33
N GLY A 422 11.57 14.15 -5.60
CA GLY A 422 11.59 13.61 -6.97
C GLY A 422 10.18 13.37 -7.53
N PHE A 423 9.95 13.71 -8.80
CA PHE A 423 8.66 13.54 -9.47
C PHE A 423 8.74 12.68 -10.74
N GLY A 424 9.93 12.16 -11.06
CA GLY A 424 10.19 11.43 -12.30
C GLY A 424 9.50 10.06 -12.42
N LEU A 425 9.10 9.43 -11.31
CA LEU A 425 8.41 8.15 -11.28
C LEU A 425 6.92 8.36 -11.05
N THR A 426 6.10 7.96 -12.01
CA THR A 426 4.65 8.14 -11.96
C THR A 426 3.90 7.01 -12.66
N CYS A 427 2.74 6.66 -12.12
CA CYS A 427 1.77 5.74 -12.70
C CYS A 427 0.51 6.52 -13.11
N GLN A 428 0.29 6.62 -14.41
CA GLN A 428 -0.69 7.53 -15.00
C GLN A 428 -1.32 6.92 -16.25
N TYR A 429 -2.61 7.15 -16.49
CA TYR A 429 -3.20 6.71 -17.75
C TYR A 429 -2.71 7.56 -18.92
N ARG A 430 -2.50 6.90 -20.06
CA ARG A 430 -2.11 7.57 -21.30
C ARG A 430 -3.09 8.68 -21.67
N SER A 431 -4.40 8.45 -21.53
CA SER A 431 -5.43 9.47 -21.78
C SER A 431 -5.15 10.74 -21.00
N ASP A 432 -4.84 10.60 -19.71
CA ASP A 432 -4.69 11.71 -18.78
C ASP A 432 -3.41 12.48 -19.09
N PHE A 433 -2.31 11.75 -19.34
CA PHE A 433 -1.04 12.34 -19.77
C PHE A 433 -1.18 13.18 -21.05
N ILE A 434 -1.93 12.68 -22.05
CA ILE A 434 -2.19 13.43 -23.29
C ILE A 434 -3.10 14.64 -23.02
N ASN A 435 -4.13 14.48 -22.21
CA ASN A 435 -5.10 15.53 -21.91
C ASN A 435 -4.49 16.73 -21.17
N ILE A 436 -3.50 16.50 -20.30
CA ILE A 436 -2.76 17.59 -19.64
C ILE A 436 -1.65 18.19 -20.53
N GLY A 437 -1.50 17.71 -21.76
CA GLY A 437 -0.52 18.21 -22.74
C GLY A 437 0.87 17.57 -22.67
N GLY A 438 1.08 16.55 -21.83
CA GLY A 438 2.36 15.83 -21.71
C GLY A 438 3.55 16.69 -21.28
N PHE A 439 4.77 16.31 -21.67
CA PHE A 439 5.98 17.07 -21.36
C PHE A 439 6.09 18.34 -22.20
N ASP A 440 6.68 19.39 -21.63
CA ASP A 440 7.14 20.55 -22.41
C ASP A 440 8.53 20.25 -22.98
N LEU A 441 8.58 19.98 -24.28
CA LEU A 441 9.82 19.60 -24.98
C LEU A 441 10.73 20.79 -25.32
N ASN A 442 10.25 22.03 -25.12
CA ASN A 442 11.06 23.23 -25.36
C ASN A 442 11.98 23.57 -24.17
N MET A 443 11.80 22.87 -23.05
CA MET A 443 12.64 23.05 -21.87
C MET A 443 14.07 22.58 -22.12
N LYS A 444 15.02 23.52 -22.03
CA LYS A 444 16.45 23.25 -22.03
C LYS A 444 16.97 23.18 -20.58
N GLY A 445 17.82 22.20 -20.30
CA GLY A 445 18.42 21.97 -18.97
C GLY A 445 17.95 20.69 -18.28
N TRP A 446 18.63 20.31 -17.20
CA TRP A 446 18.43 19.05 -16.48
C TRP A 446 17.49 19.20 -15.27
N GLY A 447 16.64 18.20 -15.01
CA GLY A 447 16.03 17.95 -13.70
C GLY A 447 14.84 18.83 -13.32
N ARG A 448 14.11 19.38 -14.30
CA ARG A 448 12.87 20.13 -14.04
C ARG A 448 11.66 19.57 -14.77
N GLU A 449 11.86 18.75 -15.80
CA GLU A 449 10.78 18.27 -16.67
C GLU A 449 9.70 17.49 -15.91
N ASP A 450 10.12 16.75 -14.87
CA ASP A 450 9.24 15.96 -14.01
C ASP A 450 8.40 16.86 -13.08
N LEU A 451 8.99 17.90 -12.51
CA LEU A 451 8.30 18.91 -11.71
C LEU A 451 7.26 19.66 -12.54
N TYR A 452 7.57 20.04 -13.78
CA TYR A 452 6.59 20.72 -14.64
C TYR A 452 5.42 19.80 -15.01
N LEU A 453 5.68 18.53 -15.33
CA LEU A 453 4.61 17.56 -15.57
C LEU A 453 3.74 17.38 -14.32
N TYR A 454 4.37 17.24 -13.15
CA TYR A 454 3.67 17.13 -11.87
C TYR A 454 2.79 18.37 -11.59
N ARG A 455 3.31 19.57 -11.81
CA ARG A 455 2.53 20.81 -11.70
C ARG A 455 1.35 20.82 -12.66
N LYS A 456 1.46 20.32 -13.89
CA LYS A 456 0.30 20.23 -14.80
C LYS A 456 -0.81 19.36 -14.22
N TYR A 457 -0.49 18.26 -13.54
CA TYR A 457 -1.49 17.46 -12.82
C TYR A 457 -2.12 18.21 -11.65
N LEU A 458 -1.32 18.91 -10.84
CA LEU A 458 -1.82 19.72 -9.73
C LEU A 458 -2.79 20.83 -10.19
N HIS A 459 -2.61 21.38 -11.40
CA HIS A 459 -3.51 22.39 -11.97
C HIS A 459 -4.73 21.79 -12.70
N SER A 460 -4.79 20.45 -12.82
CA SER A 460 -5.91 19.72 -13.41
C SER A 460 -6.97 19.38 -12.36
N ASN A 461 -8.04 18.69 -12.77
CA ASN A 461 -9.07 18.19 -11.85
C ASN A 461 -8.74 16.78 -11.32
N LEU A 462 -7.57 16.22 -11.67
CA LEU A 462 -7.12 14.90 -11.23
C LEU A 462 -6.57 14.99 -9.82
N MET A 463 -6.96 14.05 -8.96
CA MET A 463 -6.36 13.90 -7.64
C MET A 463 -4.98 13.28 -7.77
N VAL A 464 -3.99 13.95 -7.18
CA VAL A 464 -2.61 13.46 -7.12
C VAL A 464 -2.43 12.63 -5.87
N VAL A 465 -2.31 11.31 -6.03
CA VAL A 465 -2.00 10.39 -4.94
C VAL A 465 -0.48 10.30 -4.83
N ARG A 466 0.11 10.93 -3.82
CA ARG A 466 1.56 10.88 -3.55
C ARG A 466 1.83 10.18 -2.23
N SER A 467 2.51 9.03 -2.24
CA SER A 467 2.77 8.23 -1.03
C SER A 467 4.08 7.43 -1.11
N PRO A 468 4.73 7.09 0.02
CA PRO A 468 5.85 6.16 0.05
C PRO A 468 5.49 4.80 -0.51
N SER A 469 6.30 4.30 -1.44
CA SER A 469 6.10 2.97 -2.02
C SER A 469 7.15 1.98 -1.53
N ARG A 470 6.75 1.06 -0.64
CA ARG A 470 7.63 0.06 -0.02
C ARG A 470 8.27 -0.93 -0.99
N GLY A 471 7.67 -1.06 -2.17
CA GLY A 471 8.09 -1.98 -3.21
C GLY A 471 8.94 -1.32 -4.29
N LEU A 472 9.40 -0.07 -4.10
CA LEU A 472 10.08 0.75 -5.10
C LEU A 472 11.39 1.32 -4.56
N PHE A 473 12.51 0.97 -5.19
CA PHE A 473 13.85 1.36 -4.79
C PHE A 473 14.59 1.99 -5.97
N HIS A 474 15.32 3.07 -5.70
CA HIS A 474 16.30 3.62 -6.62
C HIS A 474 17.67 3.17 -6.13
N LEU A 475 18.33 2.32 -6.92
CA LEU A 475 19.66 1.82 -6.59
C LEU A 475 20.63 3.00 -6.61
N TRP A 476 21.59 2.97 -5.69
CA TRP A 476 22.66 3.96 -5.73
C TRP A 476 23.48 3.75 -7.01
N HIS A 477 23.79 4.86 -7.67
CA HIS A 477 24.77 4.89 -8.74
C HIS A 477 25.56 6.19 -8.62
N GLU A 478 26.80 6.17 -9.08
CA GLU A 478 27.60 7.37 -9.10
C GLU A 478 26.92 8.45 -9.96
N LYS A 479 26.95 9.69 -9.44
CA LYS A 479 26.47 10.87 -10.14
C LYS A 479 27.68 11.70 -10.60
N HIS A 480 27.76 11.94 -11.90
CA HIS A 480 28.72 12.88 -12.48
C HIS A 480 28.07 14.26 -12.58
N CYS A 481 28.70 15.27 -11.99
CA CYS A 481 28.33 16.68 -12.13
C CYS A 481 29.36 17.34 -13.05
N ALA A 482 28.96 17.65 -14.28
CA ALA A 482 29.87 18.20 -15.29
C ALA A 482 30.25 19.65 -14.95
N ASP A 483 31.50 20.04 -15.24
CA ASP A 483 32.03 21.36 -14.89
C ASP A 483 31.41 22.48 -15.74
N GLU A 484 30.87 22.14 -16.91
CA GLU A 484 30.21 23.07 -17.83
C GLU A 484 28.78 23.45 -17.39
N LEU A 485 28.27 22.82 -16.32
CA LEU A 485 26.95 23.15 -15.78
C LEU A 485 26.92 24.57 -15.21
N ALA A 486 25.80 25.26 -15.41
CA ALA A 486 25.56 26.55 -14.75
C ALA A 486 25.68 26.41 -13.21
N PRO A 487 26.18 27.43 -12.48
CA PRO A 487 26.49 27.31 -11.05
C PRO A 487 25.35 26.76 -10.18
N GLU A 488 24.11 27.19 -10.43
CA GLU A 488 22.92 26.68 -9.73
C GLU A 488 22.65 25.20 -10.01
N THR A 489 22.78 24.78 -11.26
CA THR A 489 22.57 23.38 -11.66
C THR A 489 23.68 22.47 -11.12
N PHE A 490 24.92 22.96 -11.14
CA PHE A 490 26.05 22.25 -10.53
C PHE A 490 25.84 22.08 -9.02
N LYS A 491 25.45 23.14 -8.31
CA LYS A 491 25.13 23.08 -6.88
C LYS A 491 24.03 22.06 -6.59
N MET A 492 22.91 22.11 -7.31
CA MET A 492 21.83 21.11 -7.18
C MET A 492 22.32 19.69 -7.46
N CYS A 493 23.21 19.52 -8.45
CA CYS A 493 23.80 18.24 -8.76
C CYS A 493 24.61 17.68 -7.59
N MET A 494 25.49 18.52 -7.03
CA MET A 494 26.36 18.20 -5.90
C MET A 494 25.60 17.94 -4.60
N GLU A 495 24.57 18.73 -4.28
CA GLU A 495 23.69 18.52 -3.13
C GLU A 495 22.98 17.16 -3.23
N SER A 496 22.45 16.86 -4.42
CA SER A 496 21.86 15.56 -4.67
C SER A 496 22.88 14.43 -4.64
N LYS A 497 24.13 14.63 -5.06
CA LYS A 497 25.20 13.62 -4.94
C LYS A 497 25.48 13.34 -3.47
N ALA A 498 25.77 14.39 -2.69
CA ALA A 498 26.09 14.30 -1.26
C ALA A 498 24.99 13.60 -0.45
N MET A 499 23.72 13.90 -0.72
CA MET A 499 22.60 13.27 -0.02
C MET A 499 22.46 11.77 -0.31
N ASN A 500 22.96 11.28 -1.44
CA ASN A 500 22.93 9.85 -1.77
C ASN A 500 24.15 9.08 -1.23
N GLU A 501 25.13 9.72 -0.61
CA GLU A 501 26.33 9.00 -0.14
C GLU A 501 26.07 8.20 1.14
N ALA A 502 25.53 8.82 2.19
CA ALA A 502 25.19 8.14 3.43
C ALA A 502 24.25 8.97 4.31
N SER A 503 23.73 8.34 5.38
CA SER A 503 22.97 9.09 6.39
C SER A 503 23.86 10.11 7.11
N HIS A 504 23.24 11.16 7.68
CA HIS A 504 23.95 12.19 8.44
C HIS A 504 24.84 11.61 9.56
N SER A 505 24.38 10.57 10.25
CA SER A 505 25.17 9.90 11.30
C SER A 505 26.37 9.13 10.74
N GLN A 506 26.23 8.48 9.58
CA GLN A 506 27.33 7.79 8.92
C GLN A 506 28.37 8.77 8.38
N MET A 507 27.93 9.86 7.76
CA MET A 507 28.82 10.94 7.32
C MET A 507 29.59 11.56 8.50
N GLY A 508 28.90 11.82 9.63
CA GLY A 508 29.57 12.29 10.85
C GLY A 508 30.63 11.31 11.38
N LYS A 509 30.37 10.01 11.32
CA LYS A 509 31.36 8.99 11.69
C LYS A 509 32.57 8.96 10.75
N LEU A 510 32.36 9.13 9.45
CA LEU A 510 33.46 9.21 8.47
C LEU A 510 34.31 10.46 8.71
N PHE A 511 33.68 11.60 8.95
CA PHE A 511 34.38 12.85 9.26
C PHE A 511 35.20 12.76 10.55
N SER A 512 34.64 12.17 11.62
CA SER A 512 35.32 11.98 12.90
C SER A 512 36.23 10.73 12.97
N GLN A 513 36.50 10.06 11.85
CA GLN A 513 37.21 8.77 11.85
C GLN A 513 38.61 8.87 12.49
N GLN A 514 39.34 9.94 12.22
CA GLN A 514 40.68 10.15 12.76
C GLN A 514 40.66 10.29 14.30
N GLU A 515 39.68 11.00 14.86
CA GLU A 515 39.51 11.14 16.31
C GLU A 515 39.18 9.79 16.96
N ILE A 516 38.30 9.01 16.33
CA ILE A 516 37.92 7.66 16.78
C ILE A 516 39.14 6.74 16.79
N GLU A 517 39.96 6.78 15.74
CA GLU A 517 41.18 5.98 15.65
C GLU A 517 42.23 6.38 16.70
N ASN A 518 42.42 7.69 16.91
CA ASN A 518 43.30 8.21 17.95
C ASN A 518 42.85 7.76 19.34
N HIS A 519 41.56 7.84 19.64
CA HIS A 519 41.00 7.35 20.90
C HIS A 519 41.23 5.84 21.08
N LYS A 520 40.99 5.03 20.04
CA LYS A 520 41.24 3.58 20.07
C LYS A 520 42.72 3.25 20.30
N LYS A 521 43.65 3.99 19.68
CA LYS A 521 45.09 3.84 19.91
C LYS A 521 45.46 4.14 21.37
N GLN A 522 44.93 5.21 21.95
CA GLN A 522 45.16 5.59 23.35
C GLN A 522 44.56 4.57 24.35
N GLN A 523 43.40 3.97 24.03
CA GLN A 523 42.87 2.89 24.87
C GLN A 523 43.78 1.67 24.83
N LYS A 524 44.23 1.22 23.64
CA LYS A 524 45.13 0.07 23.49
C LYS A 524 46.46 0.26 24.21
N THR A 525 47.02 1.47 24.24
CA THR A 525 48.23 1.73 25.02
C THR A 525 47.95 1.62 26.51
N LYS A 526 46.85 2.19 27.02
CA LYS A 526 46.43 2.07 28.43
C LYS A 526 46.13 0.63 28.88
N THR A 527 45.63 -0.24 27.99
CA THR A 527 45.39 -1.67 28.32
C THR A 527 46.66 -2.50 28.33
N LYS A 528 47.76 -2.04 27.71
CA LYS A 528 49.06 -2.73 27.72
C LYS A 528 49.95 -2.30 28.89
N THR A 529 49.66 -1.17 29.54
CA THR A 529 50.41 -0.67 30.71
C THR A 529 49.78 -1.05 32.05
N LYS A 530 48.65 -1.75 32.03
CA LYS A 530 48.07 -2.49 33.16
C LYS A 530 48.29 -3.97 32.92
#